data_AF-A0A173U897-F1
#
_entry.id   AF-A0A173U897-F1
#
_cell.length_a   1.000
_cell.length_b   1.000
_cell.length_c   1.000
_cell.angle_alpha   90.00
_cell.angle_beta   90.00
_cell.angle_gamma   90.00
#
_symmetry.space_group_name_H-M   'P 1'
#
loop_
_entity.id
_entity.type
_entity.pdbx_description
1 polymer ?
#
loop_
_entity_poly.entity_id
_entity_poly.type
_entity_poly.pdbx_seq_one_letter_code
_entity_poly.pdbx_strand_id
1 'polypeptide(L)'
;MKAVYVADVAYQKYVLEHCGVRITGTYIVSINNDYVYDGKLDLERLFQITDVSEFVRNEIGEVEKNLLQEDTLLESENEPKRELGLYCKDPYGCPYWEYCAKELPTPSVFDLYRMPLKKKLEYYREGNSDYRQLKDCGKIKNEKQLRQIEFALEDKGTYVNIDGIREFLSTLSYPLYFLDFETMQPVIPLFPGTKPYQQIPFQYSLHYIESAGAPLLHKEFLAESGENPLRAIAEALCRDIPMNVCVTAYNKSFECSRIKELAGMFPDLAEHLLNIRDNIKDLLDPFQAGNYYNRAMGGSFSIKSVLPAIFPNDPELNYHNLEGVHNGSEAMTIFPRIKDMPAEEQKKARHNLLKYCELDTYAMVKVWGELVRVVKGDTEDGD
;
A
#
# COMPACT_ATOMS: atom_id res chain seq x y z
N MET A 1 -1.31 21.43 10.68
CA MET A 1 -2.78 21.58 10.60
C MET A 1 -3.16 21.86 9.14
N LYS A 2 -4.09 21.10 8.55
CA LYS A 2 -4.51 21.31 7.15
C LYS A 2 -5.61 22.38 7.10
N ALA A 3 -5.60 23.24 6.07
CA ALA A 3 -6.59 24.32 5.89
C ALA A 3 -8.04 23.79 5.89
N VAL A 4 -8.26 22.61 5.31
CA VAL A 4 -9.58 21.94 5.27
C VAL A 4 -10.22 21.73 6.63
N TYR A 5 -9.41 21.52 7.68
CA TYR A 5 -9.95 21.33 9.03
C TYR A 5 -10.44 22.66 9.63
N VAL A 6 -9.77 23.77 9.28
CA VAL A 6 -10.21 25.11 9.70
C VAL A 6 -11.52 25.46 9.00
N ALA A 7 -11.62 25.21 7.69
CA ALA A 7 -12.84 25.45 6.92
C ALA A 7 -14.04 24.65 7.46
N ASP A 8 -13.84 23.38 7.78
CA ASP A 8 -14.87 22.53 8.39
C ASP A 8 -15.33 23.05 9.76
N VAL A 9 -14.40 23.39 10.66
CA VAL A 9 -14.73 23.97 11.97
C VAL A 9 -15.43 25.33 11.82
N ALA A 10 -15.01 26.15 10.85
CA ALA A 10 -15.64 27.43 10.57
C ALA A 10 -17.09 27.27 10.09
N TYR A 11 -17.35 26.31 9.20
CA TYR A 11 -18.71 25.97 8.76
C TYR A 11 -19.57 25.47 9.93
N GLN A 12 -19.07 24.53 10.73
CA GLN A 12 -19.80 24.03 11.91
C GLN A 12 -20.12 25.15 12.91
N LYS A 13 -19.15 26.03 13.18
CA LYS A 13 -19.38 27.20 14.03
C LYS A 13 -20.46 28.11 13.45
N TYR A 14 -20.36 28.44 12.16
CA TYR A 14 -21.33 29.28 11.46
C TYR A 14 -22.75 28.74 11.61
N VAL A 15 -22.96 27.45 11.31
CA VAL A 15 -24.27 26.79 11.42
C VAL A 15 -24.80 26.83 12.85
N LEU A 16 -23.98 26.44 13.83
CA LEU A 16 -24.41 26.39 15.24
C LEU A 16 -24.79 27.77 15.79
N GLU A 17 -24.01 28.81 15.47
CA GLU A 17 -24.32 30.18 15.88
C GLU A 17 -25.61 30.70 15.22
N HIS A 18 -25.87 30.36 13.96
CA HIS A 18 -27.13 30.68 13.28
C HIS A 18 -28.34 29.91 13.86
N CYS A 19 -28.11 28.74 14.44
CA CYS A 19 -29.11 28.02 15.22
C CYS A 19 -29.30 28.56 16.66
N GLY A 20 -28.60 29.64 17.04
CA GLY A 20 -28.70 30.26 18.35
C GLY A 20 -27.82 29.61 19.43
N VAL A 21 -26.92 28.70 19.07
CA VAL A 21 -25.96 28.09 20.01
C VAL A 21 -24.76 29.02 20.17
N ARG A 22 -24.47 29.42 21.41
CA ARG A 22 -23.29 30.24 21.71
C ARG A 22 -22.03 29.38 21.76
N ILE A 23 -21.14 29.53 20.78
CA ILE A 23 -19.85 28.85 20.74
C ILE A 23 -18.80 29.66 21.50
N THR A 24 -18.21 29.07 22.55
CA THR A 24 -17.22 29.74 23.42
C THR A 24 -15.77 29.49 23.03
N GLY A 25 -15.51 28.48 22.20
CA GLY A 25 -14.17 28.16 21.70
C GLY A 25 -14.24 27.17 20.55
N THR A 26 -13.18 27.15 19.74
CA THR A 26 -13.04 26.21 18.62
C THR A 26 -11.67 25.57 18.67
N TYR A 27 -11.65 24.25 18.70
CA TYR A 27 -10.43 23.46 18.89
C TYR A 27 -10.38 22.32 17.88
N ILE A 28 -9.18 21.99 17.42
CA ILE A 28 -8.90 20.73 16.76
C ILE A 28 -8.24 19.81 17.78
N VAL A 29 -8.85 18.66 18.01
CA VAL A 29 -8.29 17.60 18.86
C VAL A 29 -7.72 16.51 17.96
N SER A 30 -6.42 16.26 18.05
CA SER A 30 -5.72 15.24 17.28
C SER A 30 -4.97 14.28 18.19
N ILE A 31 -4.67 13.09 17.68
CA ILE A 31 -3.80 12.13 18.39
C ILE A 31 -2.35 12.62 18.35
N ASN A 32 -1.69 12.60 19.50
CA ASN A 32 -0.27 12.85 19.63
C ASN A 32 0.52 11.60 19.24
N ASN A 33 1.04 11.56 18.02
CA ASN A 33 1.81 10.42 17.51
C ASN A 33 3.15 10.19 18.22
N ASP A 34 3.60 11.13 19.06
CA ASP A 34 4.80 10.96 19.89
C ASP A 34 4.51 10.34 21.26
N TYR A 35 3.23 10.18 21.62
CA TYR A 35 2.82 9.51 22.85
C TYR A 35 3.31 8.06 22.88
N VAL A 36 4.04 7.70 23.93
CA VAL A 36 4.49 6.32 24.19
C VAL A 36 3.69 5.79 25.36
N TYR A 37 3.00 4.67 25.16
CA TYR A 37 2.23 4.01 26.21
C TYR A 37 3.16 3.34 27.22
N ASP A 38 2.93 3.56 28.52
CA ASP A 38 3.72 2.99 29.61
C ASP A 38 2.97 1.89 30.40
N GLY A 39 1.77 1.51 29.94
CA GLY A 39 0.88 0.58 30.63
C GLY A 39 -0.31 1.25 31.34
N LYS A 40 -0.34 2.59 31.42
CA LYS A 40 -1.51 3.36 31.87
C LYS A 40 -1.85 4.46 30.86
N LEU A 41 -3.11 4.56 30.47
CA LEU A 41 -3.51 5.53 29.45
C LEU A 41 -3.58 6.95 30.06
N ASP A 42 -2.77 7.86 29.53
CA ASP A 42 -2.80 9.28 29.85
C ASP A 42 -3.47 10.05 28.71
N LEU A 43 -4.72 10.47 28.92
CA LEU A 43 -5.52 11.17 27.91
C LEU A 43 -5.01 12.59 27.63
N GLU A 44 -4.41 13.26 28.63
CA GLU A 44 -3.88 14.61 28.47
C GLU A 44 -2.65 14.62 27.57
N ARG A 45 -1.87 13.52 27.57
CA ARG A 45 -0.71 13.35 26.69
C ARG A 45 -1.05 12.68 25.36
N LEU A 46 -2.09 11.84 25.32
CA LEU A 46 -2.54 11.17 24.10
C LEU A 46 -3.16 12.17 23.12
N PHE A 47 -3.91 13.15 23.60
CA PHE A 47 -4.55 14.15 22.76
C PHE A 47 -3.76 15.44 22.70
N GLN A 48 -3.53 15.94 21.49
CA GLN A 48 -3.09 17.31 21.24
C GLN A 48 -4.31 18.17 20.94
N ILE A 49 -4.55 19.19 21.78
CA ILE A 49 -5.66 20.13 21.61
C ILE A 49 -5.08 21.45 21.09
N THR A 50 -5.47 21.83 19.87
CA THR A 50 -5.04 23.07 19.24
C THR A 50 -6.20 24.05 19.18
N ASP A 51 -6.07 25.22 19.81
CA ASP A 51 -7.03 26.32 19.63
C ASP A 51 -6.91 26.87 18.22
N VAL A 52 -8.03 26.87 17.49
CA VAL A 52 -8.10 27.35 16.10
C VAL A 52 -8.99 28.57 15.94
N SER A 53 -9.35 29.22 17.04
CA SER A 53 -10.31 30.33 17.05
C SER A 53 -9.92 31.50 16.17
N GLU A 54 -8.62 31.81 16.07
CA GLU A 54 -8.15 32.87 15.17
C GLU A 54 -8.28 32.48 13.70
N PHE A 55 -7.87 31.27 13.33
CA PHE A 55 -8.00 30.77 11.97
C PHE A 55 -9.46 30.70 11.53
N VAL A 56 -10.34 30.20 12.39
CA VAL A 56 -11.79 30.12 12.15
C VAL A 56 -12.40 31.51 11.97
N ARG A 57 -12.00 32.52 12.77
CA ARG A 57 -12.49 33.90 12.58
C ARG A 57 -12.16 34.46 11.20
N ASN A 58 -10.99 34.13 10.66
CA ASN A 58 -10.58 34.61 9.34
C ASN A 58 -11.29 33.86 8.21
N GLU A 59 -11.62 32.58 8.41
CA GLU A 59 -12.25 31.72 7.41
C GLU A 59 -13.77 31.91 7.32
N ILE A 60 -14.42 32.41 8.38
CA ILE A 60 -15.89 32.47 8.45
C ILE A 60 -16.52 33.34 7.34
N GLY A 61 -15.80 34.36 6.87
CA GLY A 61 -16.27 35.18 5.73
C GLY A 61 -16.27 34.41 4.41
N GLU A 62 -15.36 33.45 4.23
CA GLU A 62 -15.39 32.58 3.04
C GLU A 62 -16.54 31.56 3.13
N VAL A 63 -16.98 31.16 4.33
CA VAL A 63 -18.16 30.29 4.50
C VAL A 63 -19.41 30.96 3.92
N GLU A 64 -19.70 32.21 4.29
CA GLU A 64 -20.87 32.95 3.78
C GLU A 64 -20.83 33.09 2.26
N LYS A 65 -19.65 33.42 1.72
CA LYS A 65 -19.44 33.55 0.28
C LYS A 65 -19.64 32.22 -0.46
N ASN A 66 -19.15 31.12 0.10
CA ASN A 66 -19.31 29.78 -0.49
C ASN A 66 -20.78 29.36 -0.47
N LEU A 67 -21.51 29.60 0.63
CA LEU A 67 -22.94 29.31 0.73
C LEU A 67 -23.76 30.01 -0.36
N LEU A 68 -23.50 31.30 -0.60
CA LEU A 68 -24.18 32.02 -1.68
C LEU A 68 -23.89 31.43 -3.08
N GLN A 69 -22.66 30.99 -3.31
CA GLN A 69 -22.28 30.32 -4.56
C GLN A 69 -22.95 28.96 -4.70
N GLU A 70 -23.05 28.21 -3.61
CA GLU A 70 -23.70 26.90 -3.55
C GLU A 70 -25.21 27.02 -3.76
N ASP A 71 -25.89 27.99 -3.13
CA ASP A 71 -27.31 28.26 -3.34
C ASP A 71 -27.59 28.59 -4.82
N THR A 72 -26.78 29.49 -5.40
CA THR A 72 -26.89 29.84 -6.84
C THR A 72 -26.72 28.60 -7.73
N LEU A 73 -25.81 27.69 -7.36
CA LEU A 73 -25.57 26.46 -8.09
C LEU A 73 -26.73 25.47 -7.95
N LEU A 74 -27.31 25.34 -6.76
CA LEU A 74 -28.45 24.44 -6.48
C LEU A 74 -29.74 24.90 -7.18
N GLU A 75 -29.93 26.20 -7.37
CA GLU A 75 -31.04 26.77 -8.11
C GLU A 75 -30.89 26.64 -9.65
N SER A 76 -29.70 26.28 -10.14
CA SER A 76 -29.46 26.09 -11.57
C SER A 76 -30.06 24.78 -12.07
N GLU A 77 -30.92 24.85 -13.09
CA GLU A 77 -31.43 23.67 -13.81
C GLU A 77 -30.35 22.95 -14.64
N ASN A 78 -29.21 23.61 -14.89
CA ASN A 78 -28.13 23.09 -15.71
C ASN A 78 -26.96 22.59 -14.85
N GLU A 79 -26.35 21.48 -15.28
CA GLU A 79 -25.12 20.95 -14.70
C GLU A 79 -23.97 21.99 -14.78
N PRO A 80 -23.21 22.20 -13.68
CA PRO A 80 -22.07 23.10 -13.70
C PRO A 80 -21.00 22.61 -14.68
N LYS A 81 -20.56 23.50 -15.58
CA LYS A 81 -19.42 23.23 -16.46
C LYS A 81 -18.13 23.32 -15.66
N ARG A 82 -17.59 22.17 -15.25
CA ARG A 82 -16.34 22.08 -14.51
C ARG A 82 -15.44 21.01 -15.11
N GLU A 83 -14.26 21.41 -15.57
CA GLU A 83 -13.27 20.49 -16.14
C GLU A 83 -12.63 19.59 -15.07
N LEU A 84 -11.84 18.61 -15.48
CA LEU A 84 -10.98 17.89 -14.55
C LEU A 84 -9.84 18.80 -14.07
N GLY A 85 -9.51 18.70 -12.79
CA GLY A 85 -8.53 19.59 -12.15
C GLY A 85 -7.78 18.93 -11.00
N LEU A 86 -6.88 19.68 -10.37
CA LEU A 86 -6.13 19.19 -9.20
C LEU A 86 -7.07 18.84 -8.03
N TYR A 87 -8.18 19.57 -7.90
CA TYR A 87 -9.23 19.31 -6.92
C TYR A 87 -9.90 17.94 -7.06
N CYS A 88 -9.69 17.22 -8.17
CA CYS A 88 -10.21 15.87 -8.33
C CYS A 88 -9.49 14.85 -7.42
N LYS A 89 -8.30 15.18 -6.89
CA LYS A 89 -7.51 14.28 -6.04
C LYS A 89 -6.94 14.95 -4.78
N ASP A 90 -6.95 16.27 -4.71
CA ASP A 90 -6.47 17.06 -3.58
C ASP A 90 -7.58 17.98 -3.07
N PRO A 91 -7.84 18.07 -1.75
CA PRO A 91 -7.14 17.41 -0.63
C PRO A 91 -7.51 15.93 -0.45
N TYR A 92 -8.60 15.48 -1.09
CA TYR A 92 -9.12 14.12 -1.06
C TYR A 92 -9.54 13.67 -2.46
N GLY A 93 -9.71 12.36 -2.64
CA GLY A 93 -10.28 11.82 -3.88
C GLY A 93 -11.71 12.33 -4.10
N CYS A 94 -11.97 12.92 -5.26
CA CYS A 94 -13.30 13.43 -5.60
C CYS A 94 -14.30 12.26 -5.73
N PRO A 95 -15.42 12.26 -4.99
CA PRO A 95 -16.42 11.19 -5.07
C PRO A 95 -17.16 11.16 -6.42
N TYR A 96 -17.13 12.25 -7.18
CA TYR A 96 -17.73 12.36 -8.51
C TYR A 96 -16.75 12.03 -9.64
N TRP A 97 -15.56 11.49 -9.35
CA TRP A 97 -14.58 11.16 -10.38
C TRP A 97 -15.18 10.30 -11.49
N GLU A 98 -15.85 9.19 -11.16
CA GLU A 98 -16.46 8.27 -12.14
C GLU A 98 -17.46 8.99 -13.04
N TYR A 99 -18.25 9.90 -12.48
CA TYR A 99 -19.22 10.68 -13.25
C TYR A 99 -18.55 11.69 -14.18
N CYS A 100 -17.58 12.46 -13.67
CA CYS A 100 -16.86 13.48 -14.47
C CYS A 100 -15.90 12.85 -15.50
N ALA A 101 -15.41 11.64 -15.25
CA ALA A 101 -14.48 10.91 -16.10
C ALA A 101 -15.16 9.94 -17.07
N LYS A 102 -16.50 9.82 -17.05
CA LYS A 102 -17.26 8.82 -17.84
C LYS A 102 -17.02 8.88 -19.36
N GLU A 103 -16.72 10.07 -19.87
CA GLU A 103 -16.44 10.29 -21.30
C GLU A 103 -14.95 10.10 -21.65
N LEU A 104 -14.10 9.81 -20.65
CA LEU A 104 -12.69 9.56 -20.91
C LEU A 104 -12.51 8.20 -21.61
N PRO A 105 -11.61 8.14 -22.60
CA PRO A 105 -11.25 6.88 -23.24
C PRO A 105 -10.57 5.95 -22.23
N THR A 106 -10.73 4.64 -22.38
CA THR A 106 -10.02 3.64 -21.56
C THR A 106 -9.13 2.78 -22.46
N PRO A 107 -7.81 2.69 -22.22
CA PRO A 107 -7.05 3.44 -21.22
C PRO A 107 -6.87 4.94 -21.58
N SER A 108 -6.74 5.76 -20.54
CA SER A 108 -6.58 7.22 -20.61
C SER A 108 -5.19 7.66 -20.16
N VAL A 109 -4.85 8.93 -20.37
CA VAL A 109 -3.68 9.59 -19.79
C VAL A 109 -3.61 9.46 -18.25
N PHE A 110 -4.75 9.29 -17.59
CA PHE A 110 -4.80 9.14 -16.13
C PHE A 110 -4.36 7.75 -15.65
N ASP A 111 -4.20 6.79 -16.55
CA ASP A 111 -3.72 5.43 -16.26
C ASP A 111 -2.20 5.28 -16.41
N LEU A 112 -1.50 6.32 -16.91
CA LEU A 112 -0.06 6.27 -17.11
C LEU A 112 0.72 6.12 -15.80
N TYR A 113 1.65 5.16 -15.83
CA TYR A 113 2.52 4.79 -14.72
C TYR A 113 3.33 5.98 -14.22
N ARG A 114 3.21 6.27 -12.91
CA ARG A 114 3.98 7.30 -12.17
C ARG A 114 4.04 8.68 -12.85
N MET A 115 3.01 9.07 -13.63
CA MET A 115 2.91 10.44 -14.14
C MET A 115 2.18 11.33 -13.11
N PRO A 116 2.74 12.49 -12.71
CA PRO A 116 2.07 13.42 -11.80
C PRO A 116 0.73 13.93 -12.36
N LEU A 117 -0.28 14.08 -11.49
CA LEU A 117 -1.62 14.52 -11.89
C LEU A 117 -1.61 15.84 -12.69
N LYS A 118 -0.78 16.81 -12.29
CA LYS A 118 -0.65 18.09 -13.01
C LYS A 118 -0.29 17.86 -14.48
N LYS A 119 0.68 16.98 -14.75
CA LYS A 119 1.11 16.65 -16.12
C LYS A 119 0.05 15.86 -16.89
N LYS A 120 -0.68 14.96 -16.21
CA LYS A 120 -1.84 14.26 -16.79
C LYS A 120 -2.91 15.26 -17.25
N LEU A 121 -3.21 16.26 -16.42
CA LEU A 121 -4.15 17.33 -16.73
C LEU A 121 -3.66 18.24 -17.87
N GLU A 122 -2.36 18.52 -17.95
CA GLU A 122 -1.77 19.27 -19.07
C GLU A 122 -2.00 18.54 -20.39
N TYR A 123 -1.66 17.25 -20.49
CA TYR A 123 -1.93 16.45 -21.69
C TYR A 123 -3.42 16.36 -22.01
N TYR A 124 -4.27 16.15 -21.01
CA TYR A 124 -5.73 16.12 -21.17
C TYR A 124 -6.25 17.43 -21.81
N ARG A 125 -5.81 18.60 -21.33
CA ARG A 125 -6.21 19.91 -21.87
C ARG A 125 -5.66 20.19 -23.26
N GLU A 126 -4.52 19.59 -23.60
CA GLU A 126 -3.97 19.63 -24.96
C GLU A 126 -4.68 18.67 -25.94
N GLY A 127 -5.70 17.93 -25.48
CA GLY A 127 -6.41 16.93 -26.29
C GLY A 127 -5.70 15.59 -26.41
N ASN A 128 -4.66 15.33 -25.60
CA ASN A 128 -3.94 14.06 -25.53
C ASN A 128 -4.48 13.21 -24.38
N SER A 129 -5.72 12.76 -24.54
CA SER A 129 -6.50 12.07 -23.50
C SER A 129 -6.39 10.55 -23.55
N ASP A 130 -6.17 9.95 -24.72
CA ASP A 130 -5.94 8.51 -24.91
C ASP A 130 -4.50 8.17 -25.29
N TYR A 131 -4.18 6.88 -25.25
CA TYR A 131 -2.84 6.36 -25.53
C TYR A 131 -2.37 6.56 -26.97
N ARG A 132 -3.26 6.56 -27.96
CA ARG A 132 -2.90 6.82 -29.37
C ARG A 132 -2.50 8.28 -29.54
N GLN A 133 -3.29 9.20 -29.01
CA GLN A 133 -2.98 10.62 -28.99
C GLN A 133 -1.65 10.90 -28.25
N LEU A 134 -1.43 10.25 -27.10
CA LEU A 134 -0.17 10.36 -26.35
C LEU A 134 1.05 9.81 -27.10
N LYS A 135 0.89 8.74 -27.87
CA LYS A 135 1.94 8.21 -28.77
C LYS A 135 2.24 9.22 -29.87
N ASP A 136 1.20 9.69 -30.56
CA ASP A 136 1.31 10.55 -31.74
C ASP A 136 1.85 11.94 -31.41
N CYS A 137 1.59 12.45 -30.20
CA CYS A 137 2.10 13.76 -29.77
C CYS A 137 3.64 13.79 -29.62
N GLY A 138 4.30 12.63 -29.50
CA GLY A 138 5.76 12.52 -29.40
C GLY A 138 6.40 13.13 -28.14
N LYS A 139 5.59 13.59 -27.17
CA LYS A 139 6.04 14.27 -25.95
C LYS A 139 6.40 13.31 -24.82
N ILE A 140 5.93 12.07 -24.84
CA ILE A 140 6.27 11.06 -23.83
C ILE A 140 7.70 10.56 -24.09
N LYS A 141 8.59 10.77 -23.11
CA LYS A 141 10.02 10.37 -23.22
C LYS A 141 10.42 9.24 -22.27
N ASN A 142 9.56 8.92 -21.31
CA ASN A 142 9.83 7.84 -20.36
C ASN A 142 9.56 6.50 -21.06
N GLU A 143 10.59 5.66 -21.16
CA GLU A 143 10.51 4.37 -21.87
C GLU A 143 9.45 3.42 -21.31
N LYS A 144 9.22 3.43 -19.99
CA LYS A 144 8.22 2.58 -19.35
C LYS A 144 6.80 3.04 -19.70
N GLN A 145 6.58 4.35 -19.73
CA GLN A 145 5.30 4.93 -20.17
C GLN A 145 5.06 4.69 -21.66
N LEU A 146 6.10 4.83 -22.49
CA LEU A 146 6.01 4.48 -23.92
C LEU A 146 5.69 3.01 -24.12
N ARG A 147 6.36 2.11 -23.40
CA ARG A 147 6.07 0.68 -23.44
C ARG A 147 4.64 0.38 -22.99
N GLN A 148 4.19 0.99 -21.90
CA GLN A 148 2.81 0.86 -21.42
C GLN A 148 1.80 1.27 -22.51
N ILE A 149 2.04 2.41 -23.17
CA ILE A 149 1.21 2.91 -24.28
C ILE A 149 1.21 1.91 -25.44
N GLU A 150 2.39 1.48 -25.90
CA GLU A 150 2.52 0.60 -27.06
C GLU A 150 1.87 -0.77 -26.84
N PHE A 151 2.10 -1.40 -25.69
CA PHE A 151 1.56 -2.72 -25.35
C PHE A 151 0.05 -2.70 -25.08
N ALA A 152 -0.50 -1.54 -24.74
CA ALA A 152 -1.94 -1.37 -24.61
C ALA A 152 -2.61 -1.15 -25.98
N LEU A 153 -1.94 -0.46 -26.91
CA LEU A 153 -2.44 -0.23 -28.27
C LEU A 153 -2.31 -1.46 -29.18
N GLU A 154 -1.26 -2.25 -28.98
CA GLU A 154 -0.92 -3.43 -29.77
C GLU A 154 -0.64 -4.59 -28.82
N ASP A 155 -1.23 -5.77 -29.06
CA ASP A 155 -0.93 -6.95 -28.24
C ASP A 155 0.45 -7.52 -28.62
N LYS A 156 1.48 -7.00 -27.96
CA LYS A 156 2.89 -7.38 -28.14
C LYS A 156 3.32 -8.54 -27.21
N GLY A 157 2.38 -9.16 -26.49
CA GLY A 157 2.68 -10.19 -25.50
C GLY A 157 3.42 -9.63 -24.28
N THR A 158 4.48 -10.31 -23.86
CA THR A 158 5.31 -9.93 -22.69
C THR A 158 6.64 -9.38 -23.15
N TYR A 159 6.98 -8.19 -22.68
CA TYR A 159 8.32 -7.62 -22.80
C TYR A 159 9.23 -8.20 -21.72
N VAL A 160 10.41 -8.65 -22.14
CA VAL A 160 11.46 -9.17 -21.25
C VAL A 160 12.80 -8.58 -21.67
N ASN A 161 13.46 -7.87 -20.76
CA ASN A 161 14.88 -7.54 -20.85
C ASN A 161 15.67 -8.63 -20.09
N ILE A 162 16.12 -9.63 -20.82
CA ILE A 162 16.73 -10.84 -20.24
C ILE A 162 18.00 -10.50 -19.45
N ASP A 163 18.86 -9.62 -19.96
CA ASP A 163 20.08 -9.22 -19.27
C ASP A 163 19.78 -8.51 -17.94
N GLY A 164 18.78 -7.63 -17.92
CA GLY A 164 18.36 -6.95 -16.70
C GLY A 164 17.73 -7.89 -15.66
N ILE A 165 17.03 -8.95 -16.10
CA ILE A 165 16.53 -9.98 -15.18
C ILE A 165 17.68 -10.86 -14.68
N ARG A 166 18.60 -11.25 -15.56
CA ARG A 166 19.79 -12.04 -15.24
C ARG A 166 20.68 -11.31 -14.23
N GLU A 167 20.87 -10.00 -14.39
CA GLU A 167 21.58 -9.16 -13.44
C GLU A 167 20.93 -9.21 -12.05
N PHE A 168 19.60 -9.02 -11.97
CA PHE A 168 18.88 -9.12 -10.70
C PHE A 168 19.01 -10.51 -10.07
N LEU A 169 18.77 -11.58 -10.84
CA LEU A 169 18.84 -12.96 -10.34
C LEU A 169 20.26 -13.32 -9.86
N SER A 170 21.30 -12.75 -10.45
CA SER A 170 22.70 -12.96 -10.01
C SER A 170 22.97 -12.41 -8.60
N THR A 171 22.11 -11.52 -8.08
CA THR A 171 22.20 -11.02 -6.71
C THR A 171 21.56 -11.94 -5.67
N LEU A 172 20.85 -12.99 -6.11
CA LEU A 172 20.19 -13.95 -5.25
C LEU A 172 21.11 -15.16 -5.01
N SER A 173 21.03 -15.75 -3.82
CA SER A 173 21.79 -16.95 -3.47
C SER A 173 20.96 -17.91 -2.63
N TYR A 174 21.30 -19.19 -2.66
CA TYR A 174 20.72 -20.17 -1.73
C TYR A 174 21.50 -20.20 -0.40
N PRO A 175 20.86 -20.51 0.74
CA PRO A 175 19.41 -20.67 0.92
C PRO A 175 18.64 -19.37 0.63
N LEU A 176 17.54 -19.49 -0.11
CA LEU A 176 16.73 -18.38 -0.59
C LEU A 176 15.40 -18.36 0.15
N TYR A 177 15.14 -17.27 0.88
CA TYR A 177 13.94 -17.07 1.68
C TYR A 177 13.00 -16.03 1.05
N PHE A 178 11.70 -16.17 1.26
CA PHE A 178 10.63 -15.27 0.83
C PHE A 178 9.81 -14.90 2.06
N LEU A 179 9.90 -13.64 2.49
CA LEU A 179 9.33 -13.13 3.73
C LEU A 179 8.22 -12.13 3.45
N ASP A 180 7.13 -12.26 4.20
CA ASP A 180 6.01 -11.32 4.22
C ASP A 180 5.50 -11.14 5.67
N PHE A 181 5.07 -9.93 6.03
CA PHE A 181 4.53 -9.62 7.36
C PHE A 181 3.10 -9.14 7.30
N GLU A 182 2.33 -9.56 8.30
CA GLU A 182 1.06 -8.93 8.64
C GLU A 182 1.17 -8.13 9.95
N THR A 183 0.57 -6.95 9.93
CA THR A 183 0.71 -5.94 10.99
C THR A 183 -0.62 -5.35 11.37
N MET A 184 -0.75 -4.93 12.63
CA MET A 184 -1.85 -4.10 13.08
C MET A 184 -1.38 -2.69 13.42
N GLN A 185 -2.26 -1.72 13.23
CA GLN A 185 -1.95 -0.30 13.43
C GLN A 185 -2.98 0.38 14.33
N PRO A 186 -3.00 0.08 15.65
CA PRO A 186 -4.01 0.62 16.54
C PRO A 186 -3.80 2.13 16.75
N VAL A 187 -4.91 2.87 16.77
CA VAL A 187 -4.91 4.32 17.07
C VAL A 187 -4.53 4.55 18.53
N ILE A 188 -5.12 3.76 19.44
CA ILE A 188 -4.79 3.79 20.85
C ILE A 188 -3.73 2.69 21.08
N PRO A 189 -2.50 3.03 21.49
CA PRO A 189 -1.45 2.05 21.70
C PRO A 189 -1.87 1.01 22.74
N LEU A 190 -1.64 -0.26 22.42
CA LEU A 190 -2.10 -1.41 23.21
C LEU A 190 -1.03 -1.95 24.16
N PHE A 191 0.25 -1.77 23.83
CA PHE A 191 1.36 -2.40 24.56
C PHE A 191 2.39 -1.39 25.03
N PRO A 192 2.96 -1.57 26.24
CA PRO A 192 4.02 -0.71 26.72
C PRO A 192 5.15 -0.54 25.71
N GLY A 193 5.61 0.69 25.50
CA GLY A 193 6.63 1.06 24.52
C GLY A 193 6.10 1.34 23.11
N THR A 194 4.81 1.10 22.83
CA THR A 194 4.20 1.42 21.52
C THR A 194 3.59 2.82 21.46
N LYS A 195 3.46 3.35 20.24
CA LYS A 195 2.87 4.66 19.93
C LYS A 195 1.57 4.54 19.12
N PRO A 196 0.69 5.57 19.11
CA PRO A 196 -0.42 5.65 18.18
C PRO A 196 0.00 5.44 16.73
N TYR A 197 -0.80 4.67 15.99
CA TYR A 197 -0.55 4.32 14.59
C TYR A 197 0.82 3.66 14.33
N GLN A 198 1.48 3.13 15.35
CA GLN A 198 2.66 2.31 15.15
C GLN A 198 2.24 0.99 14.49
N GLN A 199 3.00 0.56 13.49
CA GLN A 199 2.84 -0.77 12.90
C GLN A 199 3.38 -1.82 13.86
N ILE A 200 2.54 -2.78 14.23
CA ILE A 200 2.86 -3.86 15.16
C ILE A 200 2.77 -5.18 14.38
N PRO A 201 3.90 -5.79 13.97
CA PRO A 201 3.89 -7.07 13.30
C PRO A 201 3.40 -8.15 14.26
N PHE A 202 2.42 -8.94 13.81
CA PHE A 202 1.81 -10.03 14.58
C PHE A 202 1.92 -11.39 13.88
N GLN A 203 2.25 -11.39 12.59
CA GLN A 203 2.39 -12.60 11.81
C GLN A 203 3.46 -12.41 10.73
N TYR A 204 4.14 -13.51 10.39
CA TYR A 204 4.89 -13.62 9.14
C TYR A 204 4.65 -14.98 8.48
N SER A 205 4.80 -15.00 7.17
CA SER A 205 4.99 -16.22 6.39
C SER A 205 6.41 -16.26 5.83
N LEU A 206 6.98 -17.46 5.71
CA LEU A 206 8.35 -17.67 5.28
C LEU A 206 8.47 -18.93 4.42
N HIS A 207 8.40 -18.75 3.10
CA HIS A 207 8.80 -19.80 2.17
C HIS A 207 10.32 -19.79 1.98
N TYR A 208 10.94 -20.94 1.78
CA TYR A 208 12.38 -21.02 1.53
C TYR A 208 12.80 -22.26 0.74
N ILE A 209 13.95 -22.13 0.08
CA ILE A 209 14.58 -23.18 -0.73
C ILE A 209 16.05 -23.27 -0.29
N GLU A 210 16.48 -24.46 0.15
CA GLU A 210 17.83 -24.66 0.72
C GLU A 210 18.96 -24.63 -0.32
N SER A 211 18.70 -25.17 -1.52
CA SER A 211 19.66 -25.22 -2.62
C SER A 211 18.94 -25.29 -3.97
N ALA A 212 19.67 -25.06 -5.07
CA ALA A 212 19.12 -25.21 -6.41
C ALA A 212 18.46 -26.60 -6.59
N GLY A 213 17.19 -26.63 -7.00
CA GLY A 213 16.42 -27.86 -7.19
C GLY A 213 15.90 -28.53 -5.91
N ALA A 214 16.16 -27.98 -4.73
CA ALA A 214 15.57 -28.46 -3.48
C ALA A 214 14.05 -28.19 -3.43
N PRO A 215 13.27 -28.96 -2.66
CA PRO A 215 11.85 -28.69 -2.48
C PRO A 215 11.62 -27.33 -1.82
N LEU A 216 10.45 -26.75 -2.11
CA LEU A 216 9.96 -25.58 -1.40
C LEU A 216 9.54 -25.98 0.00
N LEU A 217 10.05 -25.27 1.00
CA LEU A 217 9.73 -25.46 2.41
C LEU A 217 9.03 -24.20 2.94
N HIS A 218 8.30 -24.35 4.04
CA HIS A 218 7.54 -23.26 4.65
C HIS A 218 7.68 -23.27 6.17
N LYS A 219 7.75 -22.06 6.74
CA LYS A 219 7.63 -21.75 8.15
C LYS A 219 6.68 -20.56 8.29
N GLU A 220 6.05 -20.44 9.44
CA GLU A 220 5.13 -19.35 9.73
C GLU A 220 5.13 -19.02 11.22
N PHE A 221 4.68 -17.81 11.54
CA PHE A 221 4.41 -17.38 12.89
C PHE A 221 3.11 -16.58 12.91
N LEU A 222 2.23 -16.88 13.88
CA LEU A 222 1.04 -16.09 14.17
C LEU A 222 0.91 -15.93 15.67
N ALA A 223 1.05 -14.69 16.15
CA ALA A 223 0.93 -14.36 17.57
C ALA A 223 -0.43 -14.74 18.16
N GLU A 224 -0.48 -14.79 19.49
CA GLU A 224 -1.75 -14.92 20.20
C GLU A 224 -2.46 -13.57 20.28
N SER A 225 -3.76 -13.55 20.02
CA SER A 225 -4.52 -12.30 20.02
C SER A 225 -4.67 -11.78 21.44
N GLY A 226 -4.41 -10.49 21.65
CA GLY A 226 -4.46 -9.85 22.97
C GLY A 226 -3.14 -9.84 23.74
N GLU A 227 -2.15 -10.62 23.33
CA GLU A 227 -0.78 -10.57 23.86
C GLU A 227 0.09 -9.60 23.05
N ASN A 228 1.19 -9.12 23.65
CA ASN A 228 2.16 -8.29 22.94
C ASN A 228 3.01 -9.16 22.00
N PRO A 229 2.88 -9.04 20.66
CA PRO A 229 3.52 -9.96 19.73
C PRO A 229 5.00 -9.65 19.49
N LEU A 230 5.46 -8.44 19.83
CA LEU A 230 6.71 -7.86 19.31
C LEU A 230 7.95 -8.66 19.67
N ARG A 231 8.05 -9.13 20.91
CA ARG A 231 9.20 -9.91 21.36
C ARG A 231 9.19 -11.31 20.73
N ALA A 232 8.05 -11.98 20.77
CA ALA A 232 7.89 -13.33 20.27
C ALA A 232 8.15 -13.42 18.76
N ILE A 233 7.67 -12.45 17.97
CA ILE A 233 7.91 -12.42 16.53
C ILE A 233 9.38 -12.12 16.21
N ALA A 234 10.05 -11.25 16.98
CA ALA A 234 11.47 -10.98 16.80
C ALA A 234 12.34 -12.22 17.06
N GLU A 235 12.08 -12.94 18.15
CA GLU A 235 12.78 -14.20 18.46
C GLU A 235 12.50 -15.27 17.41
N ALA A 236 11.25 -15.35 16.93
CA ALA A 236 10.86 -16.29 15.89
C ALA A 236 11.59 -16.02 14.56
N LEU A 237 11.73 -14.76 14.15
CA LEU A 237 12.52 -14.37 12.98
C LEU A 237 13.99 -14.81 13.10
N CYS A 238 14.64 -14.51 14.23
CA CYS A 238 16.03 -14.91 14.47
C CYS A 238 16.20 -16.44 14.49
N ARG A 239 15.23 -17.18 15.02
CA ARG A 239 15.24 -18.64 15.00
C ARG A 239 15.08 -19.20 13.58
N ASP A 240 14.18 -18.61 12.79
CA ASP A 240 13.73 -19.23 11.55
C ASP A 240 14.55 -18.81 10.33
N ILE A 241 15.21 -17.65 10.37
CA ILE A 241 16.07 -17.10 9.31
C ILE A 241 17.52 -17.03 9.81
N PRO A 242 18.42 -17.92 9.35
CA PRO A 242 19.82 -17.90 9.76
C PRO A 242 20.56 -16.62 9.32
N MET A 243 21.68 -16.32 9.99
CA MET A 243 22.54 -15.21 9.59
C MET A 243 23.11 -15.41 8.17
N ASN A 244 23.25 -14.31 7.42
CA ASN A 244 23.90 -14.22 6.11
C ASN A 244 23.24 -15.03 4.98
N VAL A 245 21.96 -15.40 5.13
CA VAL A 245 21.17 -16.02 4.05
C VAL A 245 20.53 -14.97 3.17
N CYS A 246 20.19 -15.33 1.93
CA CYS A 246 19.48 -14.43 1.03
C CYS A 246 17.99 -14.42 1.38
N VAL A 247 17.45 -13.23 1.64
CA VAL A 247 16.03 -13.05 1.90
C VAL A 247 15.44 -12.20 0.78
N THR A 248 14.21 -12.47 0.42
CA THR A 248 13.45 -11.68 -0.54
C THR A 248 12.14 -11.24 0.09
N ALA A 249 11.68 -10.07 -0.35
CA ALA A 249 10.36 -9.56 -0.07
C ALA A 249 9.85 -8.84 -1.32
N TYR A 250 8.55 -8.57 -1.41
CA TYR A 250 7.97 -7.81 -2.51
C TYR A 250 7.61 -6.41 -2.02
N ASN A 251 8.26 -5.36 -2.54
CA ASN A 251 8.23 -4.02 -1.97
C ASN A 251 8.88 -3.96 -0.56
N LYS A 252 10.12 -4.46 -0.46
CA LYS A 252 10.86 -4.76 0.79
C LYS A 252 10.95 -3.64 1.82
N SER A 253 10.65 -2.40 1.42
CA SER A 253 10.70 -1.22 2.28
C SER A 253 9.86 -1.41 3.54
N PHE A 254 8.74 -2.14 3.45
CA PHE A 254 7.89 -2.43 4.59
C PHE A 254 8.54 -3.41 5.56
N GLU A 255 8.96 -4.59 5.08
CA GLU A 255 9.60 -5.65 5.87
C GLU A 255 10.88 -5.14 6.53
N CYS A 256 11.73 -4.44 5.75
CA CYS A 256 12.96 -3.82 6.25
C CYS A 256 12.69 -2.80 7.37
N SER A 257 11.59 -2.06 7.29
CA SER A 257 11.20 -1.09 8.33
C SER A 257 10.74 -1.80 9.59
N ARG A 258 9.90 -2.84 9.48
CA ARG A 258 9.44 -3.65 10.62
C ARG A 258 10.60 -4.30 11.36
N ILE A 259 11.53 -4.92 10.63
CA ILE A 259 12.70 -5.57 11.23
C ILE A 259 13.60 -4.54 11.91
N LYS A 260 13.80 -3.36 11.32
CA LYS A 260 14.58 -2.27 11.93
C LYS A 260 13.94 -1.74 13.22
N GLU A 261 12.62 -1.60 13.23
CA GLU A 261 11.86 -1.20 14.42
C GLU A 261 12.02 -2.24 15.54
N LEU A 262 11.85 -3.54 15.23
CA LEU A 262 12.08 -4.63 16.18
C LEU A 262 13.52 -4.63 16.74
N ALA A 263 14.52 -4.42 15.88
CA ALA A 263 15.93 -4.32 16.30
C ALA A 263 16.17 -3.14 17.26
N GLY A 264 15.49 -2.01 17.04
CA GLY A 264 15.54 -0.86 17.95
C GLY A 264 14.87 -1.12 19.30
N MET A 265 13.84 -1.98 19.33
CA MET A 265 13.13 -2.35 20.55
C MET A 265 13.84 -3.44 21.37
N PHE A 266 14.57 -4.34 20.72
CA PHE A 266 15.23 -5.49 21.36
C PHE A 266 16.73 -5.52 21.03
N PRO A 267 17.57 -4.77 21.78
CA PRO A 267 19.01 -4.68 21.53
C PRO A 267 19.75 -6.02 21.53
N ASP A 268 19.24 -7.01 22.29
CA ASP A 268 19.80 -8.36 22.35
C ASP A 268 19.58 -9.19 21.08
N LEU A 269 18.61 -8.81 20.24
CA LEU A 269 18.32 -9.43 18.94
C LEU A 269 18.77 -8.57 17.75
N ALA A 270 19.21 -7.34 18.01
CA ALA A 270 19.42 -6.31 16.99
C ALA A 270 20.43 -6.72 15.93
N GLU A 271 21.55 -7.35 16.31
CA GLU A 271 22.57 -7.80 15.36
C GLU A 271 21.99 -8.74 14.30
N HIS A 272 21.21 -9.75 14.73
CA HIS A 272 20.61 -10.73 13.85
C HIS A 272 19.49 -10.13 13.01
N LEU A 273 18.60 -9.35 13.62
CA LEU A 273 17.53 -8.68 12.89
C LEU A 273 18.08 -7.75 11.80
N LEU A 274 19.09 -6.94 12.11
CA LEU A 274 19.72 -6.06 11.12
C LEU A 274 20.45 -6.87 10.03
N ASN A 275 21.06 -8.01 10.37
CA ASN A 275 21.63 -8.91 9.38
C ASN A 275 20.58 -9.44 8.39
N ILE A 276 19.41 -9.88 8.88
CA ILE A 276 18.28 -10.30 8.04
C ILE A 276 17.89 -9.16 7.10
N ARG A 277 17.61 -7.98 7.67
CA ARG A 277 17.22 -6.77 6.93
C ARG A 277 18.19 -6.45 5.80
N ASP A 278 19.49 -6.45 6.09
CA ASP A 278 20.52 -6.02 5.15
C ASP A 278 20.71 -7.02 4.00
N ASN A 279 20.27 -8.26 4.17
CA ASN A 279 20.26 -9.29 3.13
C ASN A 279 18.95 -9.39 2.33
N ILE A 280 17.96 -8.52 2.59
CA ILE A 280 16.69 -8.52 1.83
C ILE A 280 16.87 -7.90 0.43
N LYS A 281 16.54 -8.69 -0.61
CA LYS A 281 16.42 -8.28 -2.02
C LYS A 281 14.96 -8.05 -2.38
N ASP A 282 14.67 -7.05 -3.21
CA ASP A 282 13.28 -6.71 -3.54
C ASP A 282 12.86 -7.38 -4.85
N LEU A 283 11.89 -8.29 -4.80
CA LEU A 283 11.35 -8.95 -6.00
C LEU A 283 10.55 -8.00 -6.90
N LEU A 284 10.27 -6.78 -6.43
CA LEU A 284 9.69 -5.71 -7.22
C LEU A 284 10.72 -5.04 -8.16
N ASP A 285 12.02 -5.16 -7.87
CA ASP A 285 13.08 -4.45 -8.60
C ASP A 285 13.06 -4.70 -10.12
N PRO A 286 12.92 -5.94 -10.63
CA PRO A 286 12.87 -6.20 -12.08
C PRO A 286 11.72 -5.48 -12.79
N PHE A 287 10.56 -5.41 -12.15
CA PHE A 287 9.38 -4.75 -12.71
C PHE A 287 9.52 -3.23 -12.65
N GLN A 288 9.99 -2.70 -11.52
CA GLN A 288 10.24 -1.26 -11.38
C GLN A 288 11.34 -0.77 -12.30
N ALA A 289 12.40 -1.57 -12.53
CA ALA A 289 13.44 -1.30 -13.52
C ALA A 289 12.89 -1.30 -14.95
N GLY A 290 11.74 -1.95 -15.17
CA GLY A 290 11.13 -2.10 -16.49
C GLY A 290 11.76 -3.24 -17.27
N ASN A 291 12.30 -4.25 -16.61
CA ASN A 291 12.89 -5.42 -17.26
C ASN A 291 11.84 -6.50 -17.58
N TYR A 292 10.66 -6.42 -16.99
CA TYR A 292 9.53 -7.29 -17.30
C TYR A 292 8.25 -6.46 -17.38
N TYR A 293 7.46 -6.63 -18.44
CA TYR A 293 6.19 -5.93 -18.58
C TYR A 293 5.19 -6.71 -19.44
N ASN A 294 3.94 -6.78 -18.99
CA ASN A 294 2.82 -7.25 -19.79
C ASN A 294 1.69 -6.22 -19.74
N ARG A 295 0.91 -6.07 -20.82
CA ARG A 295 -0.20 -5.12 -20.89
C ARG A 295 -1.23 -5.28 -19.75
N ALA A 296 -1.44 -6.49 -19.25
CA ALA A 296 -2.35 -6.78 -18.14
C ALA A 296 -1.89 -6.16 -16.80
N MET A 297 -0.60 -5.82 -16.66
CA MET A 297 -0.08 -5.08 -15.50
C MET A 297 -0.53 -3.61 -15.50
N GLY A 298 -0.82 -3.05 -16.68
CA GLY A 298 -1.23 -1.67 -16.86
C GLY A 298 -0.26 -0.67 -16.23
N GLY A 299 -0.77 0.16 -15.31
CA GLY A 299 -0.01 1.20 -14.61
C GLY A 299 0.46 0.81 -13.21
N SER A 300 0.52 -0.48 -12.88
CA SER A 300 0.85 -0.96 -11.53
C SER A 300 1.80 -2.16 -11.56
N PHE A 301 2.76 -2.15 -10.65
CA PHE A 301 3.66 -3.27 -10.39
C PHE A 301 3.48 -3.80 -8.97
N SER A 302 2.31 -3.64 -8.34
CA SER A 302 2.04 -4.38 -7.12
C SER A 302 1.94 -5.87 -7.44
N ILE A 303 2.20 -6.74 -6.46
CA ILE A 303 2.07 -8.19 -6.67
C ILE A 303 0.66 -8.58 -7.12
N LYS A 304 -0.38 -7.87 -6.65
CA LYS A 304 -1.78 -8.04 -7.07
C LYS A 304 -2.05 -7.65 -8.52
N SER A 305 -1.19 -6.84 -9.14
CA SER A 305 -1.25 -6.51 -10.58
C SER A 305 -0.35 -7.43 -11.40
N VAL A 306 0.82 -7.81 -10.88
CA VAL A 306 1.81 -8.65 -11.57
C VAL A 306 1.37 -10.10 -11.63
N LEU A 307 0.87 -10.66 -10.52
CA LEU A 307 0.55 -12.07 -10.41
C LEU A 307 -0.54 -12.51 -11.39
N PRO A 308 -1.70 -11.83 -11.51
CA PRO A 308 -2.71 -12.21 -12.50
C PRO A 308 -2.27 -11.93 -13.95
N ALA A 309 -1.35 -10.98 -14.16
CA ALA A 309 -0.80 -10.72 -15.49
C ALA A 309 0.12 -11.85 -15.97
N ILE A 310 0.84 -12.52 -15.06
CA ILE A 310 1.70 -13.66 -15.37
C ILE A 310 0.90 -14.97 -15.37
N PHE A 311 0.00 -15.15 -14.40
CA PHE A 311 -0.76 -16.38 -14.16
C PHE A 311 -2.28 -16.14 -14.17
N PRO A 312 -2.89 -15.71 -15.29
CA PRO A 312 -4.29 -15.31 -15.33
C PRO A 312 -5.29 -16.44 -15.03
N ASN A 313 -4.86 -17.70 -15.18
CA ASN A 313 -5.71 -18.88 -15.06
C ASN A 313 -5.24 -19.83 -13.94
N ASP A 314 -4.41 -19.38 -13.00
CA ASP A 314 -3.97 -20.20 -11.87
C ASP A 314 -4.91 -19.99 -10.67
N PRO A 315 -5.83 -20.94 -10.37
CA PRO A 315 -6.77 -20.79 -9.27
C PRO A 315 -6.09 -20.84 -7.89
N GLU A 316 -4.86 -21.37 -7.78
CA GLU A 316 -4.10 -21.38 -6.53
C GLU A 316 -3.63 -19.96 -6.14
N LEU A 317 -3.54 -19.05 -7.11
CA LEU A 317 -3.05 -17.68 -6.93
C LEU A 317 -4.17 -16.65 -6.86
N ASN A 318 -5.42 -17.12 -6.82
CA ASN A 318 -6.58 -16.25 -6.73
C ASN A 318 -6.99 -16.02 -5.28
N TYR A 319 -6.66 -14.83 -4.75
CA TYR A 319 -7.03 -14.40 -3.40
C TYR A 319 -8.54 -14.42 -3.14
N HIS A 320 -9.39 -14.32 -4.17
CA HIS A 320 -10.85 -14.43 -4.01
C HIS A 320 -11.33 -15.84 -3.65
N ASN A 321 -10.46 -16.85 -3.77
CA ASN A 321 -10.75 -18.21 -3.35
C ASN A 321 -10.46 -18.43 -1.86
N LEU A 322 -9.85 -17.46 -1.17
CA LEU A 322 -9.62 -17.54 0.27
C LEU A 322 -10.94 -17.36 1.04
N GLU A 323 -11.07 -18.04 2.17
CA GLU A 323 -12.17 -17.78 3.08
C GLU A 323 -11.80 -16.64 4.05
N GLY A 324 -12.60 -15.58 4.07
CA GLY A 324 -12.62 -14.58 5.15
C GLY A 324 -11.56 -13.48 5.09
N VAL A 325 -10.28 -13.80 4.88
CA VAL A 325 -9.19 -12.80 4.78
C VAL A 325 -8.61 -12.81 3.38
N HIS A 326 -8.64 -11.67 2.71
CA HIS A 326 -8.21 -11.52 1.31
C HIS A 326 -7.21 -10.37 1.11
N ASN A 327 -6.98 -9.56 2.15
CA ASN A 327 -6.04 -8.44 2.12
C ASN A 327 -5.58 -8.04 3.52
N GLY A 328 -4.45 -7.33 3.60
CA GLY A 328 -3.88 -6.86 4.86
C GLY A 328 -4.79 -5.95 5.70
N SER A 329 -5.73 -5.20 5.11
CA SER A 329 -6.69 -4.41 5.89
C SER A 329 -7.68 -5.29 6.66
N GLU A 330 -8.14 -6.38 6.04
CA GLU A 330 -8.95 -7.39 6.71
C GLU A 330 -8.14 -8.12 7.79
N ALA A 331 -6.89 -8.49 7.50
CA ALA A 331 -5.98 -9.14 8.45
C ALA A 331 -5.74 -8.27 9.70
N MET A 332 -5.42 -6.99 9.49
CA MET A 332 -5.25 -5.98 10.54
C MET A 332 -6.52 -5.76 11.37
N THR A 333 -7.70 -5.90 10.76
CA THR A 333 -8.99 -5.71 11.45
C THR A 333 -9.39 -6.94 12.26
N ILE A 334 -9.16 -8.14 11.72
CA ILE A 334 -9.62 -9.38 12.35
C ILE A 334 -8.72 -9.78 13.51
N PHE A 335 -7.38 -9.68 13.38
CA PHE A 335 -6.44 -10.20 14.37
C PHE A 335 -6.68 -9.67 15.80
N PRO A 336 -6.85 -8.35 16.04
CA PRO A 336 -7.06 -7.84 17.40
C PRO A 336 -8.38 -8.28 18.03
N ARG A 337 -9.36 -8.69 17.22
CA ARG A 337 -10.71 -9.10 17.63
C ARG A 337 -10.79 -10.58 17.97
N ILE A 338 -9.83 -11.40 17.54
CA ILE A 338 -9.84 -12.86 17.72
C ILE A 338 -10.02 -13.22 19.20
N LYS A 339 -9.31 -12.57 20.12
CA LYS A 339 -9.42 -12.84 21.57
C LYS A 339 -10.86 -12.73 22.13
N ASP A 340 -11.72 -11.95 21.48
CA ASP A 340 -13.09 -11.68 21.92
C ASP A 340 -14.12 -12.60 21.21
N MET A 341 -13.67 -13.49 20.32
CA MET A 341 -14.53 -14.43 19.58
C MET A 341 -14.72 -15.76 20.33
N PRO A 342 -15.79 -16.52 20.05
CA PRO A 342 -15.91 -17.92 20.48
C PRO A 342 -14.76 -18.81 19.97
N ALA A 343 -14.39 -19.85 20.71
CA ALA A 343 -13.21 -20.68 20.42
C ALA A 343 -13.16 -21.27 18.99
N GLU A 344 -14.30 -21.69 18.43
CA GLU A 344 -14.35 -22.21 17.06
C GLU A 344 -14.15 -21.11 16.00
N GLU A 345 -14.67 -19.91 16.24
CA GLU A 345 -14.43 -18.74 15.39
C GLU A 345 -12.97 -18.26 15.48
N GLN A 346 -12.36 -18.35 16.67
CA GLN A 346 -10.92 -18.06 16.83
C GLN A 346 -10.07 -18.98 15.97
N LYS A 347 -10.33 -20.30 16.02
CA LYS A 347 -9.61 -21.28 15.18
C LYS A 347 -9.80 -20.98 13.70
N LYS A 348 -11.02 -20.66 13.27
CA LYS A 348 -11.31 -20.31 11.88
C LYS A 348 -10.57 -19.04 11.45
N ALA A 349 -10.64 -17.97 12.23
CA ALA A 349 -9.96 -16.71 11.92
C ALA A 349 -8.45 -16.87 11.86
N ARG A 350 -7.85 -17.62 12.80
CA ARG A 350 -6.41 -17.95 12.79
C ARG A 350 -6.04 -18.75 11.54
N HIS A 351 -6.81 -19.79 11.20
CA HIS A 351 -6.57 -20.56 9.98
C HIS A 351 -6.60 -19.70 8.71
N ASN A 352 -7.57 -18.81 8.60
CA ASN A 352 -7.72 -17.93 7.45
C ASN A 352 -6.56 -16.92 7.34
N LEU A 353 -6.09 -16.37 8.46
CA LEU A 353 -4.90 -15.51 8.51
C LEU A 353 -3.65 -16.25 8.03
N LEU A 354 -3.43 -17.48 8.48
CA LEU A 354 -2.30 -18.31 8.05
C LEU A 354 -2.34 -18.58 6.55
N LYS A 355 -3.50 -19.00 6.03
CA LYS A 355 -3.69 -19.29 4.59
C LYS A 355 -3.45 -18.08 3.69
N TYR A 356 -3.95 -16.91 4.10
CA TYR A 356 -3.74 -15.67 3.36
C TYR A 356 -2.25 -15.29 3.30
N CYS A 357 -1.56 -15.29 4.44
CA CYS A 357 -0.14 -14.91 4.50
C CYS A 357 0.78 -15.95 3.83
N GLU A 358 0.44 -17.25 3.91
CA GLU A 358 1.10 -18.31 3.14
C GLU A 358 1.04 -18.01 1.64
N LEU A 359 -0.13 -17.61 1.14
CA LEU A 359 -0.33 -17.26 -0.26
C LEU A 359 0.51 -16.06 -0.71
N ASP A 360 0.70 -15.04 0.13
CA ASP A 360 1.52 -13.87 -0.20
C ASP A 360 2.97 -14.27 -0.52
N THR A 361 3.59 -15.10 0.33
CA THR A 361 4.94 -15.60 0.06
C THR A 361 4.99 -16.64 -1.08
N TYR A 362 3.95 -17.46 -1.27
CA TYR A 362 3.88 -18.37 -2.42
C TYR A 362 3.77 -17.61 -3.75
N ALA A 363 3.03 -16.50 -3.77
CA ALA A 363 2.99 -15.60 -4.92
C ALA A 363 4.38 -15.04 -5.25
N MET A 364 5.19 -14.69 -4.25
CA MET A 364 6.58 -14.27 -4.46
C MET A 364 7.43 -15.40 -5.07
N VAL A 365 7.27 -16.64 -4.61
CA VAL A 365 7.96 -17.81 -5.18
C VAL A 365 7.58 -18.00 -6.65
N LYS A 366 6.31 -17.85 -7.00
CA LYS A 366 5.83 -17.96 -8.39
C LYS A 366 6.39 -16.86 -9.29
N VAL A 367 6.41 -15.62 -8.79
CA VAL A 367 7.02 -14.48 -9.50
C VAL A 367 8.51 -14.73 -9.74
N TRP A 368 9.26 -15.14 -8.71
CA TRP A 368 10.67 -15.52 -8.84
C TRP A 368 10.86 -16.66 -9.84
N GLY A 369 10.02 -17.69 -9.77
CA GLY A 369 10.06 -18.84 -10.69
C GLY A 369 9.86 -18.42 -12.15
N GLU A 370 8.96 -17.47 -12.41
CA GLU A 370 8.78 -16.90 -13.76
C GLU A 370 10.03 -16.16 -14.24
N LEU A 371 10.65 -15.34 -13.38
CA LEU A 371 11.90 -14.64 -13.72
C LEU A 371 13.02 -15.63 -14.06
N VAL A 372 13.12 -16.73 -13.32
CA VAL A 372 14.08 -17.81 -13.63
C VAL A 372 13.74 -18.51 -14.95
N ARG A 373 12.47 -18.80 -15.20
CA ARG A 373 12.00 -19.48 -16.42
C ARG A 373 12.34 -18.68 -17.68
N VAL A 374 12.08 -17.37 -17.68
CA VAL A 374 12.35 -16.53 -18.87
C VAL A 374 13.83 -16.41 -19.19
N VAL A 375 14.71 -16.45 -18.18
CA VAL A 375 16.17 -16.45 -18.41
C VAL A 375 16.68 -17.81 -18.91
N LYS A 376 16.06 -18.93 -18.50
CA LYS A 376 16.43 -20.27 -18.98
C LYS A 376 15.96 -20.57 -20.40
N GLY A 377 14.78 -20.09 -20.79
CA GLY A 377 14.29 -20.26 -22.15
C GLY A 377 15.23 -19.66 -23.20
N ASP A 378 15.86 -18.53 -22.89
CA ASP A 378 16.88 -17.88 -23.72
C ASP A 378 18.12 -18.76 -23.96
N THR A 379 18.53 -19.54 -22.95
CA THR A 379 19.71 -20.42 -23.06
C THR A 379 19.46 -21.71 -23.84
N GLU A 380 18.21 -22.14 -24.03
CA GLU A 380 17.86 -23.34 -24.80
C GLU A 380 17.61 -23.05 -26.29
N ASP A 381 17.17 -21.83 -26.64
CA ASP A 381 16.94 -21.40 -28.03
C ASP A 381 18.20 -20.80 -28.70
N GLY A 382 19.31 -20.68 -27.96
CA GLY A 382 20.55 -20.01 -28.38
C GLY A 382 21.76 -20.93 -28.66
N ASP A 383 21.60 -22.26 -28.57
CA ASP A 383 22.64 -23.27 -28.85
C ASP A 383 22.45 -23.99 -30.21
#